data_AF-A0A238JRW7-F1
#
_entry.id   AF-A0A238JRW7-F1
#
_cell.length_a   1.000
_cell.length_b   1.000
_cell.length_c   1.000
_cell.angle_alpha   90.00
_cell.angle_beta   90.00
_cell.angle_gamma   90.00
#
_symmetry.space_group_name_H-M   'P 1'
#
loop_
_entity.id
_entity.type
_entity.pdbx_description
1 polymer ?
#
loop_
_entity_poly.entity_id
_entity_poly.type
_entity_poly.pdbx_seq_one_letter_code
_entity_poly.pdbx_strand_id
1 'polypeptide(L)'
;MLFTPDADAAWLLSESDPDKQQFYGLCDLGFGAPEVGIVSLSELLEIEGPSGLPIEHDPAFTAIAPLSVYAAEARKAKRIVV
;
A
#
# COMPACT_ATOMS: atom_id res chain seq x y z
N MET A 1 -1.15 7.88 -1.30
CA MET A 1 -1.42 6.42 -1.41
C MET A 1 -0.61 5.89 -2.58
N LEU A 2 -0.18 4.63 -2.55
CA LEU A 2 0.42 3.96 -3.71
C LEU A 2 -0.50 2.85 -4.23
N PHE A 3 -0.50 2.58 -5.53
CA PHE A 3 -1.25 1.48 -6.14
C PHE A 3 -0.59 1.02 -7.44
N THR A 4 -0.88 -0.21 -7.88
CA THR A 4 -0.45 -0.69 -9.20
C THR A 4 -1.65 -0.62 -10.16
N PRO A 5 -1.62 0.16 -11.26
CA PRO A 5 -2.84 0.47 -12.04
C PRO A 5 -3.55 -0.73 -12.66
N ASP A 6 -2.81 -1.78 -13.00
CA ASP A 6 -3.29 -3.00 -13.63
C ASP A 6 -3.26 -4.21 -12.69
N ALA A 7 -3.09 -3.99 -11.38
CA ALA A 7 -3.22 -5.01 -10.35
C ALA A 7 -4.14 -4.52 -9.22
N ASP A 8 -4.78 -5.44 -8.50
CA ASP A 8 -5.55 -5.09 -7.29
C ASP A 8 -4.63 -4.84 -6.08
N ALA A 9 -3.46 -4.22 -6.28
CA ALA A 9 -2.45 -3.98 -5.26
C ALA A 9 -2.38 -2.49 -4.86
N ALA A 10 -2.37 -2.23 -3.55
CA ALA A 10 -2.34 -0.90 -2.97
C ALA A 10 -1.58 -0.84 -1.64
N TRP A 11 -1.03 0.34 -1.34
CA TRP A 11 -0.30 0.61 -0.10
C TRP A 11 -0.67 1.97 0.49
N LEU A 12 -0.90 1.98 1.80
CA LEU A 12 -1.02 3.19 2.63
C LEU A 12 0.18 3.28 3.56
N LEU A 13 1.17 4.07 3.16
CA LEU A 13 2.39 4.31 3.92
C LEU A 13 2.17 5.43 4.96
N SER A 14 2.68 5.23 6.17
CA SER A 14 2.45 6.10 7.33
C SER A 14 3.76 6.66 7.89
N GLU A 15 4.77 5.82 8.11
CA GLU A 15 6.09 6.21 8.63
C GLU A 15 7.18 5.79 7.64
N SER A 16 8.25 6.59 7.56
CA SER A 16 9.45 6.29 6.78
C SER A 16 10.66 6.11 7.71
N ASP A 17 11.48 5.10 7.43
CA ASP A 17 12.85 4.94 7.93
C ASP A 17 13.82 5.22 6.77
N PRO A 18 14.33 6.46 6.63
CA PRO A 18 15.19 6.84 5.50
C PRO A 18 16.54 6.14 5.50
N ASP A 19 17.06 5.78 6.68
CA ASP A 19 18.36 5.11 6.81
C ASP A 19 18.28 3.68 6.26
N LYS A 20 17.14 3.01 6.48
CA LYS A 20 16.88 1.67 5.94
C LYS A 20 16.16 1.67 4.59
N GLN A 21 15.77 2.83 4.07
CA GLN A 21 14.93 2.96 2.87
C GLN A 21 13.65 2.12 2.99
N GLN A 22 13.01 2.16 4.15
CA GLN A 22 11.83 1.36 4.47
C GLN A 22 10.65 2.25 4.87
N PHE A 23 9.45 1.72 4.74
CA PHE A 23 8.22 2.35 5.19
C PHE A 23 7.42 1.40 6.05
N TYR A 24 6.69 1.94 7.02
CA TYR A 24 5.64 1.21 7.72
C TYR A 24 4.28 1.61 7.14
N GLY A 25 3.40 0.64 6.91
CA GLY A 25 2.13 0.89 6.27
C GLY A 25 1.20 -0.31 6.22
N LEU A 26 0.02 -0.08 5.67
CA LEU A 26 -0.94 -1.12 5.30
C LEU A 26 -0.69 -1.50 3.85
N CYS A 27 -0.47 -2.79 3.62
CA CYS A 27 -0.15 -3.38 2.33
C CYS A 27 -1.30 -4.30 1.90
N ASP A 28 -1.72 -4.19 0.65
CA ASP A 28 -2.67 -5.09 0.03
C ASP A 28 -2.13 -5.51 -1.32
N LEU A 29 -1.85 -6.81 -1.48
CA LEU A 29 -1.28 -7.37 -2.70
C LEU A 29 -2.37 -7.92 -3.64
N GLY A 30 -3.66 -7.67 -3.35
CA GLY A 30 -4.78 -8.15 -4.16
C GLY A 30 -5.19 -9.60 -3.88
N PHE A 31 -4.64 -10.24 -2.83
CA PHE A 31 -4.94 -11.64 -2.48
C PHE A 31 -6.01 -11.81 -1.41
N GLY A 32 -6.73 -10.75 -1.05
CA GLY A 32 -7.80 -10.84 -0.05
C GLY A 32 -7.32 -10.78 1.41
N ALA A 33 -6.05 -10.45 1.63
CA ALA A 33 -5.42 -10.41 2.95
C ALA A 33 -4.54 -9.16 3.13
N PRO A 34 -5.15 -7.97 3.35
CA PRO A 34 -4.39 -6.76 3.67
C PRO A 34 -3.71 -6.88 5.04
N GLU A 35 -2.46 -6.45 5.13
CA GLU A 35 -1.60 -6.60 6.31
C GLU A 35 -0.84 -5.31 6.64
N VAL A 36 -0.63 -5.06 7.92
CA VAL A 36 0.20 -3.93 8.37
C VAL A 36 1.61 -4.44 8.61
N GLY A 37 2.60 -3.76 8.03
CA GLY A 37 3.99 -4.19 8.11
C GLY A 37 4.98 -3.16 7.59
N ILE A 38 6.23 -3.61 7.54
CA ILE A 38 7.33 -2.85 6.94
C ILE A 38 7.49 -3.29 5.49
N VAL A 39 7.72 -2.34 4.59
CA VAL A 39 8.00 -2.57 3.17
C VAL A 39 9.27 -1.83 2.76
N SER A 40 10.09 -2.45 1.93
CA SER A 40 11.28 -1.81 1.35
C SER A 40 10.93 -0.89 0.19
N LEU A 41 11.58 0.27 0.10
CA LEU A 41 11.47 1.12 -1.10
C LEU A 41 11.97 0.39 -2.35
N SER A 42 13.05 -0.38 -2.24
CA SER A 42 13.58 -1.11 -3.41
C SER A 42 12.59 -2.15 -3.93
N GLU A 43 11.93 -2.88 -3.02
CA GLU A 43 10.89 -3.85 -3.38
C GLU A 43 9.70 -3.16 -4.03
N LEU A 44 9.24 -2.02 -3.49
CA LEU A 44 8.15 -1.24 -4.10
C LEU A 44 8.50 -0.79 -5.53
N LEU A 45 9.74 -0.36 -5.77
CA LEU A 45 10.18 0.10 -7.10
C LEU A 45 10.33 -1.05 -8.12
N GLU A 46 10.45 -2.29 -7.66
CA GLU A 46 10.54 -3.48 -8.52
C GLU A 46 9.17 -4.11 -8.83
N ILE A 47 8.10 -3.64 -8.17
CA ILE A 47 6.75 -4.15 -8.42
C ILE A 47 6.22 -3.60 -9.74
N GLU A 48 5.86 -4.54 -10.62
CA GLU A 48 5.14 -4.30 -11.86
C GLU A 48 3.87 -5.16 -11.89
N GLY A 49 2.78 -4.61 -12.39
CA GLY A 49 1.56 -5.37 -12.60
C GLY A 49 1.63 -6.27 -13.85
N PRO A 50 0.55 -7.02 -14.15
CA PRO A 50 0.52 -8.02 -15.22
C PRO A 50 0.87 -7.50 -16.62
N SER A 51 0.70 -6.20 -16.87
CA SER A 51 1.00 -5.52 -18.14
C SER A 51 2.31 -4.73 -18.09
N GLY A 52 3.09 -4.87 -17.02
CA GLY A 52 4.34 -4.14 -16.82
C GLY A 52 4.14 -2.70 -16.34
N LEU A 53 2.96 -2.33 -15.82
CA LEU A 53 2.76 -0.99 -15.27
C LEU A 53 3.36 -0.93 -13.85
N PRO A 54 4.17 0.10 -13.54
CA PRO A 54 4.78 0.24 -12.23
C PRO A 54 3.76 0.74 -11.21
N ILE A 55 4.18 0.75 -9.94
CA ILE A 55 3.45 1.47 -8.89
C ILE A 55 3.31 2.96 -9.24
N GLU A 56 2.11 3.50 -9.02
CA GLU A 56 1.77 4.91 -9.10
C GLU A 56 1.44 5.49 -7.72
N HIS A 57 1.68 6.80 -7.57
CA HIS A 57 1.25 7.57 -6.42
C HIS A 57 -0.08 8.26 -6.73
N ASP A 58 -1.09 8.06 -5.89
CA ASP A 58 -2.33 8.84 -5.93
C ASP A 58 -2.15 10.14 -5.12
N PRO A 59 -2.07 11.32 -5.78
CA PRO A 59 -1.95 12.62 -5.12
C PRO A 59 -3.29 13.18 -4.62
N ALA A 60 -4.42 12.63 -5.05
CA ALA A 60 -5.75 13.08 -4.61
C ALA A 60 -6.13 12.46 -3.26
N PHE A 61 -5.54 11.31 -2.90
CA PHE A 61 -5.77 10.68 -1.63
C PHE A 61 -5.22 11.50 -0.46
N THR A 62 -6.09 11.82 0.51
CA THR A 62 -5.72 12.41 1.80
C THR A 62 -6.30 11.53 2.92
N ALA A 63 -5.44 11.08 3.84
CA ALA A 63 -5.88 10.27 4.97
C ALA A 63 -6.76 11.09 5.93
N ILE A 64 -7.93 10.58 6.28
CA ILE A 64 -8.90 11.19 7.20
C ILE A 64 -9.01 10.45 8.54
N ALA A 65 -8.29 9.35 8.69
CA ALA A 65 -8.27 8.51 9.88
C ALA A 65 -6.86 7.94 10.13
N PRO A 66 -6.57 7.43 11.34
CA PRO A 66 -5.34 6.70 11.60
C PRO A 66 -5.23 5.41 10.76
N LEU A 67 -3.99 4.95 10.50
CA LEU A 67 -3.73 3.71 9.77
C LEU A 67 -4.47 2.50 10.36
N SER A 68 -4.64 2.44 11.68
CA SER A 68 -5.38 1.37 12.37
C SER A 68 -6.85 1.26 11.96
N VAL A 69 -7.49 2.39 11.63
CA VAL A 69 -8.88 2.41 11.14
C VAL A 69 -8.94 1.83 9.74
N TYR A 70 -8.07 2.29 8.83
CA TYR A 70 -7.95 1.72 7.48
C TYR A 70 -7.65 0.22 7.51
N ALA A 71 -6.75 -0.23 8.39
CA ALA A 71 -6.42 -1.64 8.53
C ALA A 71 -7.60 -2.48 9.03
N ALA A 72 -8.40 -1.95 9.96
CA ALA A 72 -9.60 -2.63 10.46
C ALA A 72 -10.66 -2.78 9.36
N GLU A 73 -10.92 -1.73 8.59
CA GLU A 73 -11.86 -1.77 7.47
C GLU A 73 -11.35 -2.66 6.33
N ALA A 74 -10.05 -2.59 6.03
CA ALA A 74 -9.45 -3.41 5.00
C ALA A 74 -9.54 -4.91 5.32
N ARG A 75 -9.34 -5.29 6.59
CA ARG A 75 -9.52 -6.67 7.04
C ARG A 75 -10.96 -7.17 6.85
N LYS A 76 -11.96 -6.32 7.07
CA LYS A 76 -13.38 -6.67 6.85
C LYS A 76 -13.70 -6.80 5.37
N ALA A 77 -13.21 -5.85 4.57
CA ALA A 77 -13.43 -5.79 3.13
C ALA A 77 -12.55 -6.75 2.33
N LYS A 78 -11.52 -7.34 2.97
CA LYS A 78 -10.45 -8.12 2.33
C LYS A 78 -9.66 -7.34 1.28
N ARG A 79 -9.71 -6.01 1.33
CA ARG A 79 -8.97 -5.10 0.46
C ARG A 79 -8.85 -3.73 1.10
N ILE A 80 -7.86 -2.91 0.74
CA ILE A 80 -7.83 -1.50 1.15
C ILE A 80 -9.05 -0.75 0.59
N VAL A 81 -9.71 0.02 1.45
CA VAL A 81 -10.84 0.90 1.10
C VAL A 81 -10.53 2.28 1.67
N VAL A 82 -10.54 3.29 0.81
CA VAL A 82 -10.07 4.66 1.07
C VAL A 82 -11.05 5.72 0.62
#